data_AF-A0A2H0HPB9-F1
#
_entry.id   AF-A0A2H0HPB9-F1
#
_cell.length_a   1.000
_cell.length_b   1.000
_cell.length_c   1.000
_cell.angle_alpha   90.00
_cell.angle_beta   90.00
_cell.angle_gamma   90.00
#
_symmetry.space_group_name_H-M   'P 1'
#
loop_
_entity.id
_entity.type
_entity.pdbx_description
1 polymer ?
#
loop_
_entity_poly.entity_id
_entity_poly.type
_entity_poly.pdbx_seq_one_letter_code
_entity_poly.pdbx_strand_id
1 'polypeptide(L)'
;MRIPWALGLIATRSLDGEVAGIRELVARNRQRIENGIAAHAALQAVRADRTNLVKQQAFQALADDLGYGLLTLRYVDDPAKADAAIIDRAAWDTVPNVPVLFWSFRVMVGLGFFFIALFATAFYLSATRRLDSPRFLRIAMWSLPLPWVAAELGWVVAEYGRQPWAIDGVLPTFLGVSSRSAGEVTLSLLGFVVLYTTLAVVDVFLLRRTIKAGPDGLGYWPRKGQDPATSHSALTD
;
A
#
# COMPACT_ATOMS: atom_id res chain seq x y z
N MET A 1 9.56 20.57 -10.21
CA MET A 1 8.87 20.51 -11.52
C MET A 1 7.45 20.01 -11.29
N ARG A 2 6.43 20.84 -11.55
CA ARG A 2 5.01 20.46 -11.52
C ARG A 2 4.54 20.33 -12.96
N ILE A 3 3.97 19.19 -13.34
CA ILE A 3 3.35 18.99 -14.66
C ILE A 3 1.83 18.99 -14.41
N PRO A 4 1.14 20.12 -14.60
CA PRO A 4 -0.21 20.34 -14.08
C PRO A 4 -1.28 19.45 -14.73
N TRP A 5 -1.13 19.09 -16.00
CA TRP A 5 -2.12 18.32 -16.78
C TRP A 5 -2.01 16.80 -16.59
N ALA A 6 -0.85 16.29 -16.15
CA ALA A 6 -0.65 14.83 -15.99
C ALA A 6 -1.52 14.25 -14.85
N LEU A 7 -1.82 15.05 -13.83
CA LEU A 7 -2.70 14.66 -12.73
C LEU A 7 -4.19 14.67 -13.13
N GLY A 8 -4.66 15.63 -13.93
CA GLY A 8 -6.05 15.63 -14.42
C GLY A 8 -6.37 14.42 -15.31
N LEU A 9 -5.42 14.04 -16.18
CA LEU A 9 -5.60 12.88 -17.07
C LEU A 9 -5.65 11.54 -16.32
N ILE A 10 -4.93 11.42 -15.20
CA ILE A 10 -4.88 10.21 -14.35
C ILE A 10 -5.99 10.20 -13.29
N ALA A 11 -6.32 11.36 -12.69
CA ALA A 11 -7.25 11.45 -11.56
C ALA A 11 -8.71 11.73 -11.95
N THR A 12 -8.95 12.56 -12.98
CA THR A 12 -10.31 12.95 -13.39
C THR A 12 -10.68 12.45 -14.80
N ARG A 13 -9.74 11.82 -15.52
CA ARG A 13 -9.87 11.46 -16.95
C ARG A 13 -10.31 12.64 -17.82
N SER A 14 -10.06 13.88 -17.40
CA SER A 14 -10.42 15.09 -18.14
C SER A 14 -9.21 16.02 -18.24
N LEU A 15 -9.16 16.78 -19.34
CA LEU A 15 -8.10 17.75 -19.59
C LEU A 15 -8.29 19.05 -18.80
N ASP A 16 -9.53 19.30 -18.33
CA ASP A 16 -9.96 20.58 -17.74
C ASP A 16 -10.47 20.48 -16.28
N GLY A 17 -10.38 19.30 -15.66
CA GLY A 17 -10.86 19.08 -14.29
C GLY A 17 -9.94 19.73 -13.25
N GLU A 18 -10.44 20.71 -12.51
CA GLU A 18 -9.73 21.25 -11.36
C GLU A 18 -9.72 20.26 -10.19
N VAL A 19 -8.53 19.91 -9.73
CA VAL A 19 -8.36 19.05 -8.55
C VAL A 19 -8.59 19.91 -7.31
N ALA A 20 -9.66 19.61 -6.57
CA ALA A 20 -10.01 20.30 -5.33
C ALA A 20 -8.80 20.39 -4.39
N GLY A 21 -8.52 21.60 -3.90
CA GLY A 21 -7.42 21.83 -2.97
C GLY A 21 -7.68 21.18 -1.61
N ILE A 22 -6.61 20.86 -0.86
CA ILE A 22 -6.71 20.26 0.48
C ILE A 22 -7.66 21.05 1.40
N ARG A 23 -7.63 22.39 1.34
CA ARG A 23 -8.49 23.23 2.16
C ARG A 23 -9.98 23.10 1.83
N GLU A 24 -10.31 22.92 0.56
CA GLU A 24 -11.69 22.70 0.12
C GLU A 24 -12.19 21.33 0.56
N LEU A 25 -11.33 20.30 0.47
CA LEU A 25 -11.63 18.96 0.96
C LEU A 25 -11.83 18.95 2.48
N VAL A 26 -10.99 19.65 3.24
CA VAL A 26 -11.14 19.79 4.69
C VAL A 26 -12.44 20.54 5.04
N ALA A 27 -12.78 21.61 4.31
CA ALA A 27 -14.03 22.33 4.53
C ALA A 27 -15.27 21.44 4.25
N ARG A 28 -15.22 20.65 3.18
CA ARG A 28 -16.27 19.66 2.88
C ARG A 28 -16.36 18.60 3.97
N ASN A 29 -15.23 18.05 4.42
CA ASN A 29 -15.19 17.05 5.47
C ASN A 29 -15.68 17.60 6.81
N ARG A 30 -15.43 18.88 7.11
CA ARG A 30 -16.00 19.57 8.27
C ARG A 30 -17.52 19.50 8.26
N GLN A 31 -18.15 19.84 7.13
CA GLN A 31 -19.60 19.77 6.99
C GLN A 31 -20.12 18.33 7.17
N ARG A 32 -19.41 17.35 6.60
CA ARG A 32 -19.75 15.93 6.76
C ARG A 32 -19.62 15.45 8.21
N ILE A 33 -18.65 15.96 8.96
CA ILE A 33 -18.51 15.66 10.40
C ILE A 33 -19.71 16.20 11.17
N GLU A 34 -20.13 17.44 10.90
CA GLU A 34 -21.32 18.04 11.52
C GLU A 34 -22.59 17.23 11.21
N ASN A 35 -22.80 16.85 9.95
CA ASN A 35 -23.89 15.97 9.53
C ASN A 35 -23.79 14.60 10.22
N GLY A 36 -22.58 14.06 10.35
CA GLY A 36 -22.31 12.78 10.99
C GLY A 36 -22.59 12.76 12.50
N ILE A 37 -22.37 13.87 13.20
CA ILE A 37 -22.76 14.03 14.61
C ILE A 37 -24.29 13.96 14.72
N ALA A 38 -25.01 14.65 13.83
CA ALA A 38 -26.46 14.56 13.76
C ALA A 38 -26.93 13.14 13.38
N ALA A 39 -26.22 12.46 12.47
CA ALA A 39 -26.49 11.07 12.10
C ALA A 39 -26.33 10.12 13.31
N HIS A 40 -25.31 10.33 14.14
CA HIS A 40 -25.10 9.55 15.36
C HIS A 40 -26.24 9.76 16.36
N ALA A 41 -26.70 11.00 16.54
CA ALA A 41 -27.87 11.30 17.38
C ALA A 41 -29.15 10.63 16.83
N ALA A 42 -29.37 10.69 15.51
CA ALA A 42 -30.49 10.02 14.86
C ALA A 42 -30.42 8.48 15.01
N LEU A 43 -29.23 7.90 14.94
CA LEU A 43 -29.00 6.48 15.17
C LEU A 43 -29.37 6.07 16.60
N GLN A 44 -28.98 6.87 17.61
CA GLN A 44 -29.36 6.64 19.00
C GLN A 44 -30.89 6.70 19.18
N ALA A 45 -31.56 7.64 18.51
CA ALA A 45 -33.02 7.76 18.54
C ALA A 45 -33.73 6.54 17.90
N VAL A 46 -33.20 6.00 16.79
CA VAL A 46 -33.69 4.75 16.16
C VAL A 46 -33.40 3.54 17.05
N ARG A 47 -32.25 3.50 17.73
CA ARG A 47 -31.91 2.40 18.65
C ARG A 47 -32.87 2.33 19.83
N ALA A 48 -33.29 3.47 20.35
CA ALA A 48 -34.26 3.58 21.44
C ALA A 48 -35.68 3.16 21.03
N ASP A 49 -36.05 3.37 19.76
CA ASP A 49 -37.39 3.11 19.24
C ASP A 49 -37.33 2.67 17.77
N ARG A 50 -37.10 1.36 17.59
CA ARG A 50 -36.78 0.77 16.28
C ARG A 50 -37.96 0.71 15.33
N THR A 51 -39.20 0.82 15.80
CA THR A 51 -40.41 0.68 14.98
C THR A 51 -40.89 2.01 14.38
N ASN A 52 -40.30 3.14 14.79
CA ASN A 52 -40.71 4.47 14.35
C ASN A 52 -40.12 4.84 12.98
N LEU A 53 -40.98 4.88 11.95
CA LEU A 53 -40.59 5.17 10.57
C LEU A 53 -40.00 6.58 10.38
N VAL A 54 -40.47 7.58 11.13
CA VAL A 54 -39.97 8.96 11.02
C VAL A 54 -38.51 9.05 11.49
N LYS A 55 -38.19 8.37 12.60
CA LYS A 55 -36.81 8.31 13.11
C LYS A 55 -35.90 7.54 12.15
N GLN A 56 -36.40 6.46 11.55
CA GLN A 56 -35.64 5.71 10.54
C GLN A 56 -35.33 6.56 9.31
N GLN A 57 -36.31 7.32 8.79
CA GLN A 57 -36.12 8.22 7.65
C GLN A 57 -35.12 9.34 7.97
N ALA A 58 -35.22 9.93 9.17
CA ALA A 58 -34.27 10.95 9.62
C ALA A 58 -32.84 10.42 9.72
N PHE A 59 -32.65 9.18 10.17
CA PHE A 59 -31.33 8.53 10.18
C PHE A 59 -30.84 8.21 8.75
N GLN A 60 -31.69 7.64 7.90
CA GLN A 60 -31.34 7.29 6.52
C GLN A 60 -30.86 8.50 5.70
N ALA A 61 -31.45 9.67 5.93
CA ALA A 61 -31.05 10.92 5.27
C ALA A 61 -29.61 11.37 5.59
N LEU A 62 -29.04 10.91 6.70
CA LEU A 62 -27.71 11.30 7.19
C LEU A 62 -26.73 10.11 7.30
N ALA A 63 -27.17 8.90 6.93
CA ALA A 63 -26.43 7.67 7.18
C ALA A 63 -25.04 7.65 6.51
N ASP A 64 -24.92 8.28 5.33
CA ASP A 64 -23.67 8.33 4.55
C ASP A 64 -22.57 9.18 5.21
N ASP A 65 -22.93 10.06 6.14
CA ASP A 65 -22.01 10.93 6.85
C ASP A 65 -21.71 10.44 8.28
N LEU A 66 -22.35 9.36 8.73
CA LEU A 66 -22.17 8.81 10.08
C LEU A 66 -20.69 8.56 10.41
N GLY A 67 -19.93 7.97 9.47
CA GLY A 67 -18.52 7.67 9.68
C GLY A 67 -17.65 8.90 9.93
N TYR A 68 -18.03 10.05 9.35
CA TYR A 68 -17.35 11.33 9.59
C TYR A 68 -17.63 11.84 11.00
N GLY A 69 -18.87 11.71 11.49
CA GLY A 69 -19.20 12.01 12.88
C GLY A 69 -18.38 11.18 13.87
N LEU A 70 -18.14 9.91 13.54
CA LEU A 70 -17.34 9.00 14.37
C LEU A 70 -15.86 9.42 14.50
N LEU A 71 -15.32 10.26 13.60
CA LEU A 71 -13.95 10.77 13.74
C LEU A 71 -13.74 11.60 15.02
N THR A 72 -14.81 12.25 15.50
CA THR A 72 -14.78 13.02 16.74
C THR A 72 -14.52 12.15 17.98
N LEU A 73 -14.83 10.84 17.91
CA LEU A 73 -14.61 9.88 18.99
C LEU A 73 -13.14 9.67 19.34
N ARG A 74 -12.22 10.16 18.49
CA ARG A 74 -10.80 10.21 18.83
C ARG A 74 -10.50 11.18 19.98
N TYR A 75 -11.34 12.20 20.16
CA TYR A 75 -11.12 13.33 21.06
C TYR A 75 -12.14 13.42 22.19
N VAL A 76 -13.36 12.92 21.97
CA VAL A 76 -14.47 12.97 22.93
C VAL A 76 -15.19 11.63 22.99
N ASP A 77 -15.75 11.28 24.15
CA ASP A 77 -16.48 10.01 24.32
C ASP A 77 -17.85 10.01 23.60
N ASP A 78 -18.42 11.19 23.37
CA ASP A 78 -19.72 11.37 22.73
C ASP A 78 -19.61 12.42 21.62
N PRO A 79 -19.94 12.09 20.35
CA PRO A 79 -19.89 13.03 19.23
C PRO A 79 -20.76 14.27 19.46
N ALA A 80 -21.85 14.16 20.22
CA ALA A 80 -22.74 15.29 20.52
C ALA A 80 -22.08 16.37 21.39
N LYS A 81 -20.96 16.06 22.06
CA LYS A 81 -20.20 17.00 22.89
C LYS A 81 -19.03 17.63 22.16
N ALA A 82 -18.83 17.31 20.87
CA ALA A 82 -17.75 17.89 20.08
C ALA A 82 -17.98 19.40 19.88
N ASP A 83 -17.02 20.22 20.33
CA ASP A 83 -17.01 21.64 20.06
C ASP A 83 -16.45 21.94 18.65
N ALA A 84 -16.51 23.20 18.24
CA ALA A 84 -16.00 23.63 16.93
C ALA A 84 -14.51 23.32 16.74
N ALA A 85 -13.72 23.35 17.82
CA ALA A 85 -12.28 23.09 17.77
C ALA A 85 -11.98 21.60 17.55
N ILE A 86 -12.76 20.70 18.16
CA ILE A 86 -12.69 19.25 17.96
C ILE A 86 -13.11 18.88 16.55
N ILE A 87 -14.21 19.48 16.05
CA ILE A 87 -14.67 19.28 14.67
C ILE A 87 -13.58 19.71 13.68
N ASP A 88 -12.92 20.85 13.92
CA ASP A 88 -11.80 21.31 13.10
C ASP A 88 -10.61 20.33 13.12
N ARG A 89 -10.21 19.86 14.29
CA ARG A 89 -9.12 18.87 14.42
C ARG A 89 -9.46 17.57 13.71
N ALA A 90 -10.68 17.06 13.90
CA ALA A 90 -11.16 15.86 13.22
C ALA A 90 -11.19 16.03 11.70
N ALA A 91 -11.55 17.21 11.19
CA ALA A 91 -11.51 17.51 9.76
C ALA A 91 -10.08 17.50 9.22
N TRP A 92 -9.11 18.07 9.95
CA TRP A 92 -7.70 18.04 9.55
C TRP A 92 -7.06 16.66 9.62
N ASP A 93 -7.50 15.82 10.56
CA ASP A 93 -7.07 14.41 10.67
C ASP A 93 -7.46 13.57 9.46
N THR A 94 -8.41 14.03 8.63
CA THR A 94 -8.74 13.38 7.35
C THR A 94 -7.64 13.53 6.30
N VAL A 95 -6.66 14.41 6.52
CA VAL A 95 -5.53 14.62 5.63
C VAL A 95 -4.36 13.74 6.07
N PRO A 96 -4.03 12.66 5.33
CA PRO A 96 -2.87 11.84 5.65
C PRO A 96 -1.56 12.62 5.45
N ASN A 97 -0.45 12.11 5.99
CA ASN A 97 0.87 12.74 5.89
C ASN A 97 1.30 12.90 4.41
N VAL A 98 1.09 14.12 3.90
CA VAL A 98 1.32 14.48 2.49
C VAL A 98 2.77 14.24 2.05
N PRO A 99 3.81 14.64 2.82
CA PRO A 99 5.19 14.32 2.49
C PRO A 99 5.47 12.85 2.21
N VAL A 100 4.96 11.95 3.05
CA VAL A 100 5.17 10.50 2.89
C VAL A 100 4.56 10.02 1.58
N LEU A 101 3.28 10.34 1.34
CA LEU A 101 2.58 9.95 0.11
C LEU A 101 3.25 10.53 -1.14
N PHE A 102 3.65 11.80 -1.08
CA PHE A 102 4.28 12.49 -2.19
C PHE A 102 5.61 11.84 -2.60
N TRP A 103 6.48 11.54 -1.65
CA TRP A 103 7.77 10.91 -1.94
C TRP A 103 7.63 9.44 -2.32
N SER A 104 6.78 8.67 -1.62
CA SER A 104 6.52 7.28 -1.95
C SER A 104 5.99 7.12 -3.38
N PHE A 105 5.02 7.94 -3.78
CA PHE A 105 4.49 7.93 -5.14
C PHE A 105 5.57 8.25 -6.19
N ARG A 106 6.41 9.25 -5.94
CA ARG A 106 7.46 9.66 -6.89
C ARG A 106 8.54 8.60 -7.06
N VAL A 107 8.97 7.99 -5.97
CA VAL A 107 9.97 6.92 -6.03
C VAL A 107 9.38 5.71 -6.74
N MET A 108 8.14 5.32 -6.43
CA MET A 108 7.42 4.25 -7.14
C MET A 108 7.34 4.51 -8.65
N VAL A 109 6.87 5.68 -9.06
CA VAL A 109 6.76 6.05 -10.48
C VAL A 109 8.15 6.11 -11.14
N GLY A 110 9.15 6.65 -10.44
CA GLY A 110 10.54 6.68 -10.91
C GLY A 110 11.10 5.28 -11.18
N LEU A 111 10.84 4.33 -10.27
CA LEU A 111 11.20 2.92 -10.46
C LEU A 111 10.40 2.28 -11.61
N GLY A 112 9.13 2.62 -11.77
CA GLY A 112 8.31 2.17 -12.90
C GLY A 112 8.91 2.57 -14.27
N PHE A 113 9.25 3.85 -14.44
CA PHE A 113 9.92 4.31 -15.66
C PHE A 113 11.31 3.70 -15.84
N PHE A 114 12.05 3.50 -14.75
CA PHE A 114 13.32 2.78 -14.78
C PHE A 114 13.14 1.34 -15.30
N PHE A 115 12.13 0.59 -14.86
CA PHE A 115 11.88 -0.76 -15.37
C PHE A 115 11.48 -0.77 -16.83
N ILE A 116 10.65 0.18 -17.29
CA ILE A 116 10.32 0.32 -18.70
C ILE A 116 11.60 0.51 -19.54
N ALA A 117 12.48 1.42 -19.12
CA ALA A 117 13.75 1.65 -19.80
C ALA A 117 14.68 0.42 -19.75
N LEU A 118 14.73 -0.27 -18.60
CA LEU A 118 15.56 -1.47 -18.40
C LEU A 118 15.11 -2.59 -19.34
N PHE A 119 13.81 -2.90 -19.39
CA PHE A 119 13.27 -3.96 -20.25
C PHE A 119 13.29 -3.59 -21.73
N ALA A 120 13.06 -2.33 -22.09
CA ALA A 120 13.21 -1.86 -23.47
C ALA A 120 14.68 -2.02 -23.94
N THR A 121 15.65 -1.70 -23.08
CA THR A 121 17.07 -1.90 -23.36
C THR A 121 17.41 -3.38 -23.46
N ALA A 122 16.89 -4.21 -22.54
CA ALA A 122 17.05 -5.67 -22.58
C ALA A 122 16.57 -6.25 -23.91
N PHE A 123 15.36 -5.85 -24.33
CA PHE A 123 14.72 -6.28 -25.56
C PHE A 123 15.54 -5.85 -26.79
N TYR A 124 15.99 -4.59 -26.84
CA TYR A 124 16.83 -4.09 -27.93
C TYR A 124 18.17 -4.85 -28.03
N LEU A 125 18.86 -5.07 -26.91
CA LEU A 125 20.11 -5.84 -26.89
C LEU A 125 19.88 -7.31 -27.28
N SER A 126 18.75 -7.89 -26.88
CA SER A 126 18.35 -9.24 -27.30
C SER A 126 18.10 -9.32 -28.80
N ALA A 127 17.33 -8.37 -29.36
CA ALA A 127 17.02 -8.31 -30.79
C ALA A 127 18.27 -8.11 -31.65
N THR A 128 19.26 -7.36 -31.15
CA THR A 128 20.53 -7.12 -31.84
C THR A 128 21.62 -8.17 -31.53
N ARG A 129 21.30 -9.20 -30.73
CA ARG A 129 22.22 -10.26 -30.27
C ARG A 129 23.47 -9.73 -29.54
N ARG A 130 23.34 -8.64 -28.77
CA ARG A 130 24.39 -7.96 -28.00
C ARG A 130 24.18 -8.06 -26.47
N LEU A 131 23.68 -9.21 -26.01
CA LEU A 131 23.38 -9.45 -24.58
C LEU A 131 24.62 -9.63 -23.71
N ASP A 132 25.81 -9.63 -24.31
CA ASP A 132 27.12 -9.77 -23.69
C ASP A 132 27.65 -8.47 -23.04
N SER A 133 26.87 -7.38 -23.05
CA SER A 133 27.27 -6.10 -22.44
C SER A 133 27.43 -6.21 -20.92
N PRO A 134 28.65 -6.13 -20.36
CA PRO A 134 28.90 -6.33 -18.93
C PRO A 134 28.32 -5.20 -18.07
N ARG A 135 28.13 -4.00 -18.63
CA ARG A 135 27.52 -2.87 -17.92
C ARG A 135 26.02 -3.10 -17.73
N PHE A 136 25.34 -3.56 -18.76
CA PHE A 136 23.90 -3.84 -18.71
C PHE A 136 23.61 -4.98 -17.74
N LEU A 137 24.38 -6.07 -17.81
CA LEU A 137 24.22 -7.23 -16.90
C LEU A 137 24.43 -6.85 -15.43
N ARG A 138 25.40 -5.96 -15.14
CA ARG A 138 25.55 -5.43 -13.77
C ARG A 138 24.33 -4.64 -13.33
N ILE A 139 23.84 -3.71 -14.15
CA ILE A 139 22.65 -2.91 -13.82
C ILE A 139 21.44 -3.82 -13.56
N ALA A 140 21.22 -4.82 -14.41
CA ALA A 140 20.16 -5.81 -14.23
C ALA A 140 20.30 -6.57 -12.90
N MET A 141 21.51 -6.99 -12.53
CA MET A 141 21.77 -7.66 -11.26
C MET A 141 21.49 -6.75 -10.05
N TRP A 142 21.94 -5.49 -10.08
CA TRP A 142 21.68 -4.52 -9.01
C TRP A 142 20.21 -4.08 -8.94
N SER A 143 19.45 -4.27 -10.02
CA SER A 143 18.03 -3.95 -10.06
C SER A 143 17.13 -4.99 -9.38
N LEU A 144 17.66 -6.17 -9.04
CA LEU A 144 16.90 -7.25 -8.40
C LEU A 144 16.06 -6.79 -7.21
N PRO A 145 16.55 -6.05 -6.19
CA PRO A 145 15.73 -5.64 -5.06
C PRO A 145 14.68 -4.56 -5.38
N LEU A 146 14.81 -3.84 -6.50
CA LEU A 146 14.00 -2.65 -6.79
C LEU A 146 12.50 -2.94 -6.99
N PRO A 147 12.06 -4.04 -7.62
CA PRO A 147 10.64 -4.38 -7.73
C PRO A 147 9.96 -4.54 -6.38
N TRP A 148 10.64 -5.13 -5.39
CA TRP A 148 10.13 -5.22 -4.02
C TRP A 148 9.93 -3.82 -3.42
N VAL A 149 10.93 -2.94 -3.54
CA VAL A 149 10.82 -1.55 -3.06
C VAL A 149 9.66 -0.82 -3.74
N ALA A 150 9.51 -0.96 -5.06
CA ALA A 150 8.42 -0.33 -5.80
C ALA A 150 7.04 -0.85 -5.34
N ALA A 151 6.91 -2.16 -5.10
CA ALA A 151 5.69 -2.77 -4.62
C ALA A 151 5.32 -2.29 -3.21
N GLU A 152 6.28 -2.27 -2.27
CA GLU A 152 6.06 -1.77 -0.91
C GLU A 152 5.64 -0.28 -0.91
N LEU A 153 6.29 0.55 -1.73
CA LEU A 153 5.90 1.96 -1.86
C LEU A 153 4.50 2.12 -2.48
N GLY A 154 4.11 1.25 -3.40
CA GLY A 154 2.75 1.22 -3.93
C GLY A 154 1.72 0.89 -2.87
N TRP A 155 2.00 -0.10 -2.01
CA TRP A 155 1.17 -0.43 -0.85
C TRP A 155 1.08 0.73 0.14
N VAL A 156 2.20 1.40 0.43
CA VAL A 156 2.21 2.59 1.30
C VAL A 156 1.32 3.68 0.71
N VAL A 157 1.40 3.96 -0.60
CA VAL A 157 0.55 4.97 -1.23
C VAL A 157 -0.94 4.59 -1.14
N ALA A 158 -1.28 3.31 -1.35
CA ALA A 158 -2.66 2.84 -1.31
C ALA A 158 -3.24 2.82 0.11
N GLU A 159 -2.55 2.22 1.07
CA GLU A 159 -3.06 2.03 2.44
C GLU A 159 -2.92 3.29 3.28
N TYR A 160 -1.77 3.96 3.22
CA TYR A 160 -1.57 5.19 3.97
C TYR A 160 -2.38 6.35 3.37
N GLY A 161 -2.68 6.31 2.07
CA GLY A 161 -3.51 7.30 1.39
C GLY A 161 -4.98 7.27 1.83
N ARG A 162 -5.45 6.14 2.37
CA ARG A 162 -6.82 5.96 2.86
C ARG A 162 -6.98 6.28 4.35
N GLN A 163 -5.88 6.48 5.09
CA GLN A 163 -5.97 6.92 6.49
C GLN A 163 -6.74 8.24 6.56
N PRO A 164 -7.67 8.42 7.52
CA PRO A 164 -7.89 7.64 8.74
C PRO A 164 -8.94 6.51 8.63
N TRP A 165 -9.28 6.05 7.43
CA TRP A 165 -10.39 5.12 7.19
C TRP A 165 -9.95 3.67 7.06
N ALA A 166 -10.59 2.78 7.83
CA ALA A 166 -10.55 1.33 7.60
C ALA A 166 -11.55 0.92 6.51
N ILE A 167 -12.71 1.57 6.48
CA ILE A 167 -13.68 1.54 5.38
C ILE A 167 -13.99 2.99 5.05
N ASP A 168 -13.73 3.39 3.81
CA ASP A 168 -13.80 4.79 3.39
C ASP A 168 -15.17 5.41 3.71
N GLY A 169 -15.15 6.55 4.41
CA GLY A 169 -16.34 7.28 4.86
C GLY A 169 -17.24 6.58 5.89
N VAL A 170 -16.95 5.34 6.28
CA VAL A 170 -17.82 4.53 7.15
C VAL A 170 -17.17 4.25 8.50
N LEU A 171 -15.98 3.65 8.51
CA LEU A 171 -15.33 3.17 9.72
C LEU A 171 -13.92 3.75 9.88
N PRO A 172 -13.69 4.63 10.87
CA PRO A 172 -12.36 5.08 11.26
C PRO A 172 -11.47 3.93 11.78
N THR A 173 -10.17 3.97 11.46
CA THR A 173 -9.20 2.93 11.84
C THR A 173 -9.10 2.70 13.34
N PHE A 174 -9.18 3.77 14.14
CA PHE A 174 -9.07 3.70 15.60
C PHE A 174 -10.30 3.05 16.27
N LEU A 175 -11.43 2.93 15.58
CA LEU A 175 -12.60 2.17 16.06
C LEU A 175 -12.54 0.69 15.68
N GLY A 176 -11.65 0.32 14.75
CA GLY A 176 -11.47 -1.06 14.29
C GLY A 176 -10.53 -1.89 15.15
N VAL A 177 -9.95 -1.33 16.22
CA VAL A 177 -9.01 -2.05 17.09
C VAL A 177 -9.73 -2.83 18.19
N SER A 178 -9.30 -4.07 18.41
CA SER A 178 -9.81 -4.90 19.51
C SER A 178 -9.35 -4.37 20.86
N SER A 179 -10.17 -4.57 21.89
CA SER A 179 -9.90 -4.17 23.29
C SER A 179 -8.84 -5.04 24.00
N ARG A 180 -7.65 -5.19 23.39
CA ARG A 180 -6.52 -5.93 23.96
C ARG A 180 -5.50 -4.98 24.57
N SER A 181 -4.75 -5.48 25.55
CA SER A 181 -3.68 -4.68 26.15
C SER A 181 -2.57 -4.44 25.13
N ALA A 182 -1.94 -3.26 25.21
CA ALA A 182 -0.80 -2.93 24.36
C ALA A 182 0.35 -3.95 24.53
N GLY A 183 0.49 -4.55 25.72
CA GLY A 183 1.47 -5.59 26.01
C GLY A 183 1.23 -6.87 25.21
N GLU A 184 0.00 -7.38 25.18
CA GLU A 184 -0.36 -8.58 24.39
C GLU A 184 -0.10 -8.37 22.90
N VAL A 185 -0.51 -7.22 22.37
CA VAL A 185 -0.31 -6.88 20.95
C VAL A 185 1.17 -6.78 20.64
N THR A 186 1.95 -6.08 21.46
CA THR A 186 3.40 -5.93 21.27
C THR A 186 4.13 -7.26 21.34
N LEU A 187 3.79 -8.13 22.30
CA LEU A 187 4.39 -9.45 22.43
C LEU A 187 4.11 -10.33 21.21
N SER A 188 2.86 -10.36 20.75
CA SER A 188 2.46 -11.11 19.55
C SER A 188 3.16 -10.58 18.29
N LEU A 189 3.23 -9.25 18.12
CA LEU A 189 3.92 -8.60 17.01
C LEU A 189 5.42 -8.95 17.02
N LEU A 190 6.07 -8.90 18.19
CA LEU A 190 7.47 -9.29 18.32
C LEU A 190 7.66 -10.76 17.93
N GLY A 191 6.77 -11.65 18.37
CA GLY A 191 6.77 -13.06 17.97
C GLY A 191 6.70 -13.24 16.45
N PHE A 192 5.78 -12.55 15.78
CA PHE A 192 5.68 -12.57 14.32
C PHE A 192 6.91 -11.98 13.63
N VAL A 193 7.46 -10.87 14.12
CA VAL A 193 8.67 -10.25 13.58
C VAL A 193 9.85 -11.23 13.66
N VAL A 194 10.07 -11.85 14.82
CA VAL A 194 11.16 -12.83 15.00
C VAL A 194 10.97 -14.03 14.08
N LEU A 195 9.75 -14.57 14.01
CA LEU A 195 9.44 -15.72 13.16
C LEU A 195 9.68 -15.41 11.68
N TYR A 196 9.08 -14.33 11.16
CA TYR A 196 9.19 -13.95 9.75
C TYR A 196 10.60 -13.51 9.37
N THR A 197 11.33 -12.85 10.27
CA THR A 197 12.74 -12.52 10.04
C THR A 197 13.59 -13.78 9.93
N THR A 198 13.35 -14.77 10.81
CA THR A 198 14.06 -16.05 10.78
C THR A 198 13.79 -16.78 9.46
N LEU A 199 12.51 -16.84 9.04
CA LEU A 199 12.14 -17.44 7.76
C LEU A 199 12.79 -16.71 6.58
N ALA A 200 12.80 -15.38 6.57
CA ALA A 200 13.45 -14.59 5.52
C ALA A 200 14.96 -14.84 5.45
N VAL A 201 15.66 -14.99 6.59
CA VAL A 201 17.09 -15.31 6.63
C VAL A 201 17.36 -16.70 6.06
N VAL A 202 16.56 -17.70 6.45
CA VAL A 202 16.67 -19.07 5.93
C VAL A 202 16.39 -19.10 4.42
N ASP A 203 15.35 -18.41 3.96
CA ASP A 203 15.00 -18.33 2.54
C ASP A 203 16.12 -17.69 1.70
N VAL A 204 16.65 -16.54 2.11
CA VAL A 204 17.78 -15.88 1.44
C VAL A 204 19.02 -16.78 1.45
N PHE A 205 19.27 -17.51 2.54
CA PHE A 205 20.37 -18.47 2.62
C PHE A 205 20.19 -19.61 1.61
N LEU A 206 19.00 -20.21 1.53
CA LEU A 206 18.69 -21.29 0.60
C LEU A 206 18.75 -20.82 -0.86
N LEU A 207 18.15 -19.66 -1.18
CA LEU A 207 18.22 -19.04 -2.50
C LEU A 207 19.68 -18.83 -2.92
N ARG A 208 20.51 -18.24 -2.04
CA ARG A 208 21.93 -18.02 -2.34
C ARG A 208 22.70 -19.33 -2.53
N ARG A 209 22.43 -20.35 -1.71
CA ARG A 209 23.04 -21.68 -1.82
C ARG A 209 22.70 -22.32 -3.16
N THR A 210 21.43 -22.30 -3.55
CA THR A 210 20.94 -22.89 -4.80
C THR A 210 21.43 -22.15 -6.04
N ILE A 211 21.38 -20.81 -6.03
CA ILE A 211 21.90 -19.98 -7.12
C ILE A 211 23.40 -20.23 -7.35
N LYS A 212 24.19 -20.39 -6.27
CA LYS A 212 25.63 -20.69 -6.36
C LYS A 212 25.93 -22.12 -6.82
N ALA A 213 25.08 -23.09 -6.46
CA ALA A 213 25.25 -24.47 -6.91
C ALA A 213 25.08 -24.60 -8.43
N GLY A 214 24.35 -23.67 -9.07
CA GLY A 214 24.14 -23.66 -10.51
C GLY A 214 23.31 -24.86 -11.00
N PRO A 215 23.08 -24.97 -12.32
CA PRO A 215 22.25 -26.01 -12.89
C PRO A 215 22.96 -27.38 -12.99
N ASP A 216 24.26 -27.44 -12.71
CA ASP A 216 25.11 -28.63 -12.88
C ASP A 216 24.71 -29.81 -11.96
N GLY A 217 23.96 -29.52 -10.89
CA GLY A 217 23.40 -30.51 -9.97
C GLY A 217 22.03 -31.06 -10.38
N LEU A 218 21.38 -30.50 -11.40
CA LEU A 218 20.01 -30.86 -11.81
C LEU A 218 19.94 -32.02 -12.81
N GLY A 219 21.09 -32.50 -13.31
CA GLY A 219 21.16 -33.63 -14.24
C GLY A 219 20.70 -33.34 -15.68
N TYR A 220 20.31 -32.10 -15.99
CA TYR A 220 19.86 -31.70 -17.34
C TYR A 220 21.00 -31.34 -18.30
N TRP A 221 22.22 -31.09 -17.80
CA TRP A 221 23.38 -30.71 -18.60
C TRP A 221 24.56 -31.65 -18.35
N PRO A 222 25.42 -31.92 -19.36
CA PRO A 222 26.66 -32.64 -19.15
C PRO A 222 27.50 -31.91 -18.10
N ARG A 223 27.89 -32.62 -17.03
CA ARG A 223 28.76 -32.03 -16.01
C ARG A 223 30.06 -31.59 -16.69
N LYS A 224 30.50 -30.35 -16.45
CA LYS A 224 31.82 -29.88 -16.88
C LYS A 224 32.89 -30.90 -16.43
N GLY A 225 33.48 -31.62 -17.38
CA GLY A 225 34.49 -32.67 -17.13
C GLY A 225 34.06 -34.11 -17.44
N GLN A 226 32.81 -34.36 -17.85
CA GLN A 226 32.36 -35.65 -18.36
C GLN A 226 32.03 -35.54 -19.85
N ASP A 227 33.06 -35.51 -20.71
CA ASP A 227 32.85 -35.74 -22.14
C ASP A 227 32.52 -37.24 -22.35
N PRO A 228 31.42 -37.59 -23.04
CA PRO A 228 31.10 -38.98 -23.36
C PRO A 228 32.16 -39.66 -24.25
N ALA A 229 33.08 -38.88 -24.84
CA ALA A 229 34.24 -39.39 -25.57
C ALA A 229 35.26 -40.11 -24.67
N THR A 230 35.31 -39.79 -23.37
CA THR A 230 36.29 -40.38 -22.43
C THR A 230 35.82 -41.69 -21.78
N SER A 231 34.53 -42.01 -21.81
CA SER A 231 34.01 -43.28 -21.27
C SER A 231 34.16 -44.46 -22.23
N HIS A 232 34.34 -44.22 -23.53
CA HIS A 232 34.48 -45.29 -24.52
C HIS A 232 35.89 -45.90 -24.59
N SER A 233 36.93 -45.24 -24.07
CA SER A 233 38.30 -45.78 -24.06
C SER A 233 38.62 -46.66 -22.84
N ALA A 234 37.74 -46.69 -21.83
CA ALA A 234 37.99 -47.41 -20.58
C ALA A 234 37.36 -48.83 -20.54
N LEU A 235 36.66 -49.24 -21.60
CA LEU A 235 36.00 -50.55 -21.72
C LEU A 235 36.65 -51.46 -22.78
N THR A 236 37.80 -51.05 -23.33
CA THR A 236 38.54 -51.80 -24.37
C THR A 236 39.93 -52.26 -23.95
N ASP A 237 40.29 -52.10 -22.67
CA ASP A 237 41.53 -52.66 -22.08
C ASP A 237 41.20 -53.81 -21.11
#